data_AF-A0A6I3LYQ0-F1
#
_entry.id   AF-A0A6I3LYQ0-F1
#
_cell.length_a   1.000
_cell.length_b   1.000
_cell.length_c   1.000
_cell.angle_alpha   90.00
_cell.angle_beta   90.00
_cell.angle_gamma   90.00
#
_symmetry.space_group_name_H-M   'P 1'
#
loop_
_entity.id
_entity.type
_entity.pdbx_description
1 polymer ?
#
loop_
_entity_poly.entity_id
_entity_poly.type
_entity_poly.pdbx_seq_one_letter_code
_entity_poly.pdbx_strand_id
1 'polypeptide(L)' 'MNSKLTKVKPAKMCYEHIGGKLGQLLAITFIEKGWIAKKNPADKHFYITEIGLTEFEKLGIDLSEIKLEDF' A
#
# COMPACT_ATOMS: atom_id res chain seq x y z
N MET A 1 -24.20 -23.57 -23.47
CA MET A 1 -23.12 -23.29 -22.51
C MET A 1 -23.42 -21.94 -21.85
N ASN A 2 -24.01 -21.93 -20.65
CA ASN A 2 -24.35 -20.68 -19.94
C ASN A 2 -23.21 -20.34 -18.97
N SER A 3 -22.31 -19.45 -19.37
CA SER A 3 -21.34 -18.85 -18.45
C SER A 3 -22.08 -17.84 -17.56
N LYS A 4 -22.44 -18.26 -16.34
CA LYS A 4 -22.80 -17.32 -15.27
C LYS A 4 -21.64 -16.33 -15.12
N LEU A 5 -21.87 -15.06 -15.42
CA LEU A 5 -20.92 -13.98 -15.10
C LEU A 5 -20.77 -13.91 -13.58
N THR A 6 -19.75 -14.56 -13.04
CA THR A 6 -19.34 -14.41 -11.65
C THR A 6 -18.78 -13.00 -11.48
N LYS A 7 -19.55 -12.12 -10.81
CA LYS A 7 -19.07 -10.79 -10.47
C LYS A 7 -17.89 -10.92 -9.51
N VAL A 8 -16.72 -10.42 -9.92
CA VAL A 8 -15.50 -10.36 -9.10
C VAL A 8 -15.13 -8.91 -8.82
N LYS A 9 -14.53 -8.64 -7.67
CA LYS A 9 -13.94 -7.32 -7.39
C LYS A 9 -12.61 -7.21 -8.14
N PRO A 10 -12.41 -6.23 -9.03
CA PRO A 10 -11.17 -6.12 -9.79
C PRO A 10 -10.04 -5.56 -8.91
N ALA A 11 -8.85 -6.17 -9.01
CA ALA A 11 -7.59 -5.60 -8.55
C ALA A 11 -6.83 -5.11 -9.79
N LYS A 12 -6.75 -3.80 -9.99
CA LYS A 12 -6.06 -3.22 -11.16
C LYS A 12 -4.57 -3.12 -10.87
N MET A 13 -3.77 -3.60 -11.81
CA MET A 13 -2.32 -3.43 -11.80
C MET A 13 -1.96 -2.25 -12.72
N CYS A 14 -0.92 -1.53 -12.36
CA CYS A 14 -0.25 -0.55 -13.21
C CYS A 14 1.24 -0.93 -13.14
N TYR A 15 1.76 -1.54 -14.20
CA TYR A 15 3.06 -2.24 -14.15
C TYR A 15 3.11 -3.24 -12.97
N GLU A 16 4.18 -3.21 -12.18
CA GLU A 16 4.36 -4.03 -10.98
C GLU A 16 3.62 -3.55 -9.72
N HIS A 17 2.84 -2.45 -9.77
CA HIS A 17 2.14 -1.93 -8.59
C HIS A 17 0.61 -2.07 -8.65
N ILE A 18 0.00 -2.20 -7.47
CA ILE A 18 -1.46 -2.21 -7.32
C ILE A 18 -1.98 -0.78 -7.48
N GLY A 19 -2.77 -0.56 -8.51
CA GLY A 19 -3.41 0.72 -8.80
C GLY A 19 -4.92 0.72 -8.57
N GLY A 20 -5.58 1.76 -9.08
CA GLY A 20 -7.04 1.91 -9.04
C GLY A 20 -7.59 1.97 -7.61
N LYS A 21 -8.84 1.49 -7.44
CA LYS A 21 -9.55 1.63 -6.16
C LYS A 21 -8.92 0.81 -5.03
N LEU A 22 -8.36 -0.36 -5.33
CA LEU A 22 -7.69 -1.19 -4.32
C LEU A 22 -6.43 -0.49 -3.78
N GLY A 23 -5.55 0.00 -4.66
CA GLY A 23 -4.36 0.75 -4.26
C GLY A 23 -4.70 2.00 -3.44
N GLN A 24 -5.72 2.75 -3.84
CA GLN A 24 -6.22 3.90 -3.06
C GLN A 24 -6.65 3.50 -1.65
N LEU A 25 -7.43 2.42 -1.50
CA LEU A 25 -7.93 1.98 -0.21
C LEU A 25 -6.80 1.48 0.69
N LEU A 26 -5.82 0.74 0.15
CA LEU A 26 -4.64 0.31 0.89
C LEU A 26 -3.88 1.52 1.44
N ALA A 27 -3.61 2.53 0.60
CA ALA A 27 -2.93 3.75 1.03
C ALA A 27 -3.67 4.47 2.18
N ILE A 28 -5.00 4.67 2.04
CA ILE A 28 -5.83 5.29 3.09
C ILE A 28 -5.75 4.48 4.38
N THR A 29 -5.94 3.16 4.31
CA THR A 29 -5.89 2.28 5.48
C THR A 29 -4.53 2.31 6.16
N PHE A 30 -3.43 2.32 5.42
CA PHE A 30 -2.08 2.39 6.00
C PHE A 30 -1.81 3.74 6.67
N ILE A 31 -2.36 4.84 6.15
CA ILE A 31 -2.28 6.16 6.80
C ILE A 31 -3.11 6.16 8.08
N GLU A 32 -4.36 5.70 8.04
CA GLU A 32 -5.26 5.66 9.20
C GLU A 32 -4.74 4.75 10.31
N LYS A 33 -4.08 3.65 9.95
CA LYS A 33 -3.40 2.75 10.90
C LYS A 33 -2.04 3.27 11.37
N GLY A 34 -1.56 4.38 10.81
CA GLY A 34 -0.26 4.95 11.14
C GLY A 34 0.93 4.14 10.66
N TRP A 35 0.76 3.27 9.66
CA TRP A 35 1.85 2.47 9.08
C TRP A 35 2.76 3.30 8.16
N ILE A 36 2.17 4.26 7.47
CA ILE A 36 2.90 5.26 6.67
C ILE A 36 2.47 6.67 7.09
N ALA A 37 3.40 7.62 7.05
CA ALA A 37 3.16 9.00 7.47
C ALA A 37 3.94 9.99 6.61
N LYS A 38 3.63 11.28 6.76
CA LYS A 38 4.40 12.39 6.19
C LYS A 38 4.99 13.22 7.31
N LYS A 39 6.14 13.87 7.08
CA LYS A 39 6.70 14.82 8.05
C LYS A 39 5.81 16.07 8.10
N ASN A 40 5.38 16.56 6.94
CA ASN A 40 4.44 17.66 6.80
C ASN A 40 3.24 17.26 5.93
N PRO A 41 2.03 17.81 6.17
CA PRO A 41 0.85 17.54 5.34
C PRO A 41 1.03 17.87 3.86
N ALA A 42 1.90 18.83 3.54
CA ALA A 42 2.19 19.26 2.17
C ALA A 42 3.20 18.37 1.43
N ASP A 43 3.88 17.46 2.12
CA ASP A 43 4.91 16.61 1.49
C ASP A 43 4.26 15.69 0.45
N LYS A 44 4.98 15.39 -0.63
CA LYS A 44 4.50 14.46 -1.67
C LYS A 44 4.75 13.00 -1.29
N HIS A 45 5.81 12.74 -0.55
CA HIS A 45 6.26 11.40 -0.20
C HIS A 45 5.84 11.03 1.22
N PHE A 46 5.55 9.76 1.41
CA PHE A 46 5.34 9.16 2.73
C PHE A 46 6.60 8.38 3.11
N TYR A 47 6.82 8.22 4.41
CA TYR A 47 7.79 7.28 4.97
C TYR A 47 7.05 6.19 5.76
N ILE A 48 7.69 5.04 5.94
CA ILE A 48 7.18 3.94 6.77
C ILE A 48 7.52 4.25 8.23
N THR A 49 6.53 4.21 9.11
CA THR A 49 6.73 4.43 10.55
C THR A 49 7.27 3.17 11.23
N GLU A 50 7.72 3.27 12.48
CA GLU A 50 8.12 2.08 13.27
C GLU A 50 7.00 1.03 13.39
N ILE A 51 5.74 1.50 13.53
CA ILE A 51 4.56 0.63 13.52
C ILE A 51 4.42 -0.02 12.15
N GLY A 52 4.59 0.75 11.07
CA GLY A 52 4.53 0.24 9.70
C GLY A 52 5.56 -0.83 9.43
N LEU A 53 6.80 -0.67 9.88
CA LEU A 53 7.86 -1.67 9.71
C LEU A 53 7.40 -3.02 10.25
N THR A 54 6.95 -3.04 11.50
CA THR A 54 6.49 -4.26 12.19
C THR A 54 5.28 -4.88 11.50
N GLU A 55 4.31 -4.07 11.09
CA GLU A 55 3.06 -4.58 10.54
C GLU A 55 3.17 -5.03 9.08
N PHE A 56 4.03 -4.40 8.28
CA PHE A 56 4.33 -4.88 6.93
C PHE A 56 5.11 -6.19 6.95
N GLU A 57 6.05 -6.37 7.89
CA GLU A 57 6.72 -7.66 8.10
C GLU A 57 5.72 -8.75 8.49
N LYS A 58 4.76 -8.46 9.37
CA LYS A 58 3.65 -9.39 9.71
C LYS A 58 2.75 -9.70 8.52
N LEU A 59 2.59 -8.77 7.60
CA LEU A 59 1.87 -8.96 6.34
C LEU A 59 2.67 -9.83 5.34
N GLY A 60 3.93 -10.13 5.64
CA GLY A 60 4.83 -10.92 4.80
C GLY A 60 5.56 -10.11 3.74
N ILE A 61 5.65 -8.79 3.89
CA ILE A 61 6.39 -7.91 2.99
C ILE A 61 7.82 -7.78 3.50
N ASP A 62 8.79 -8.11 2.64
CA ASP A 62 10.21 -7.89 2.92
C ASP A 62 10.58 -6.44 2.61
N LEU A 63 10.87 -5.68 3.67
CA LEU A 63 11.23 -4.27 3.58
C LEU A 63 12.72 -4.05 3.30
N SER A 64 13.56 -5.09 3.32
CA SER A 64 14.99 -4.96 3.01
C SER A 64 15.27 -4.55 1.56
N GLU A 65 14.30 -4.76 0.67
CA GLU A 65 14.32 -4.31 -0.72
C GLU A 65 14.19 -2.77 -0.85
N ILE A 66 13.75 -2.08 0.20
CA ILE A 66 13.62 -0.62 0.22
C ILE A 66 14.90 -0.02 0.81
N LYS A 67 15.62 0.77 0.01
CA LYS A 67 16.80 1.50 0.48
C LYS A 67 16.38 2.62 1.43
N LEU A 68 17.19 2.83 2.47
CA LEU A 68 17.07 4.01 3.30
C LEU A 68 17.39 5.26 2.47
N GLU A 69 16.53 6.27 2.59
CA GLU A 69 16.71 7.57 1.97
C GLU A 69 16.70 8.65 3.06
N ASP A 70 17.58 9.63 2.92
CA ASP A 70 17.58 10.81 3.78
C ASP A 70 16.45 11.75 3.32
N PHE A 71 15.45 11.95 4.18
CA PHE A 71 14.31 12.84 3.96
C PHE A 71 14.47 14.19 4.64
#